data_AF-A0A535QS41-F1
#
_entry.id   AF-A0A535QS41-F1
#
_cell.length_a   1.000
_cell.length_b   1.000
_cell.length_c   1.000
_cell.angle_alpha   90.00
_cell.angle_beta   90.00
_cell.angle_gamma   90.00
#
_symmetry.space_group_name_H-M   'P 1'
#
loop_
_entity.id
_entity.type
_entity.pdbx_description
1 polymer ?
#
loop_
_entity_poly.entity_id
_entity_poly.type
_entity_poly.pdbx_seq_one_letter_code
_entity_poly.pdbx_strand_id
1 'polypeptide(L)'
;MDSKITYHQQVSYCGKPRCRRCREGIGHGPYWYAYQTINGRTVRTYVGKQPPAEAQGIGVGEDTREAGAADLTDVTVRLYVLGQFTLERRDRQSGQRWQTVADASMQHSRVRSLLTCLISAPGRKLGREQAVELLWPELDFETATHRLDKAVHSLRQLFEPARSRPATSNLLLTEHATLMLADQSQLWIDADAFDALLAQARASSDPGKTEQLLEEAMLLYAGDYVPEERHIEWIQTRRESLQRSWIGLLLELADLRIAREAIPGAIETLDRLLAIDPANEAAVLCRKRVPFTKRLSAARSYHWQVRPQSLWRKTIRSRSLKRVPICRLAAVTRASS
;
A
#
# COMPACT_ATOMS: atom_id res chain seq x y z
N MET A 1 -37.17 18.22 20.96
CA MET A 1 -36.28 18.15 19.78
C MET A 1 -34.94 17.68 20.29
N ASP A 2 -34.79 16.36 20.40
CA ASP A 2 -33.62 15.77 21.06
C ASP A 2 -32.42 15.76 20.12
N SER A 3 -31.40 16.52 20.48
CA SER A 3 -30.09 16.51 19.81
C SER A 3 -29.45 15.13 20.00
N LYS A 4 -29.41 14.33 18.92
CA LYS A 4 -28.77 13.02 18.87
C LYS A 4 -27.32 13.11 19.34
N ILE A 5 -26.97 12.34 20.37
CA ILE A 5 -25.62 12.22 20.90
C ILE A 5 -24.98 10.96 20.32
N THR A 6 -23.79 11.10 19.73
CA THR A 6 -23.02 9.97 19.18
C THR A 6 -21.73 9.77 19.97
N TYR A 7 -21.40 8.52 20.33
CA TYR A 7 -20.21 8.20 21.11
C TYR A 7 -19.11 7.57 20.25
N HIS A 8 -17.87 8.04 20.39
CA HIS A 8 -16.71 7.50 19.66
C HIS A 8 -15.52 7.28 20.59
N GLN A 9 -14.75 6.23 20.34
CA GLN A 9 -13.52 5.94 21.08
C GLN A 9 -12.30 6.52 20.36
N GLN A 10 -11.48 7.30 21.07
CA GLN A 10 -10.32 8.00 20.50
C GLN A 10 -9.10 7.95 21.43
N VAL A 11 -7.91 7.97 20.82
CA VAL A 11 -6.63 8.13 21.54
C VAL A 11 -6.28 9.61 21.58
N SER A 12 -5.96 10.11 22.77
CA SER A 12 -5.67 11.52 23.05
C SER A 12 -4.20 11.74 23.35
N TYR A 13 -3.63 12.83 22.84
CA TYR A 13 -2.23 13.19 23.08
C TYR A 13 -2.18 14.39 24.02
N CYS A 14 -1.51 14.25 25.16
CA CYS A 14 -1.55 15.25 26.23
C CYS A 14 -0.65 16.47 26.01
N GLY A 15 0.14 16.50 24.93
CA GLY A 15 1.02 17.62 24.57
C GLY A 15 2.19 17.89 25.53
N LYS A 16 2.32 17.17 26.65
CA LYS A 16 3.36 17.42 27.64
C LYS A 16 4.75 16.98 27.11
N PRO A 17 5.77 17.86 27.13
CA PRO A 17 7.06 17.58 26.51
C PRO A 17 7.81 16.39 27.14
N ARG A 18 7.55 16.06 28.42
CA ARG A 18 8.13 14.90 29.13
C ARG A 18 7.27 13.63 29.08
N CYS A 19 6.15 13.62 28.35
CA CYS A 19 5.30 12.44 28.29
C CYS A 19 5.88 11.39 27.31
N ARG A 20 6.37 10.28 27.87
CA ARG A 20 7.00 9.19 27.11
C ARG A 20 6.05 8.54 26.10
N ARG A 21 4.81 8.21 26.49
CA ARG A 21 3.81 7.59 25.60
C ARG A 21 3.42 8.49 24.41
N CYS A 22 3.35 9.80 24.61
CA CYS A 22 3.06 10.72 23.50
C CYS A 22 4.27 10.89 22.58
N ARG A 23 5.49 10.96 23.14
CA ARG A 23 6.74 11.07 22.36
C ARG A 23 7.03 9.82 21.51
N GLU A 24 6.63 8.65 21.99
CA GLU A 24 6.73 7.37 21.27
C GLU A 24 5.54 7.14 20.30
N GLY A 25 4.61 8.11 20.17
CA GLY A 25 3.50 8.07 19.22
C GLY A 25 2.26 7.26 19.67
N ILE A 26 2.33 6.64 20.85
CA ILE A 26 1.30 5.74 21.38
C ILE A 26 0.06 6.50 21.88
N GLY A 27 0.24 7.70 22.43
CA GLY A 27 -0.86 8.51 23.00
C GLY A 27 -1.44 7.91 24.29
N HIS A 28 -2.53 8.52 24.78
CA HIS A 28 -3.29 8.07 25.95
C HIS A 28 -4.71 7.70 25.57
N GLY A 29 -5.21 6.57 26.06
CA GLY A 29 -6.51 6.05 25.68
C GLY A 29 -6.38 4.61 25.18
N PRO A 30 -7.44 4.03 24.61
CA PRO A 30 -8.57 4.75 24.01
C PRO A 30 -9.63 5.21 25.05
N TYR A 31 -10.13 6.44 24.90
CA TYR A 31 -11.18 7.05 25.72
C TYR A 31 -12.41 7.38 24.87
N TRP A 32 -13.59 7.31 25.47
CA TRP A 32 -14.87 7.67 24.87
C TRP A 32 -15.11 9.17 24.90
N TYR A 33 -15.63 9.68 23.79
CA TYR A 33 -16.07 11.05 23.58
C TYR A 33 -17.50 11.05 23.06
N ALA A 34 -18.33 11.94 23.60
CA ALA A 34 -19.69 12.21 23.14
C ALA A 34 -19.66 13.39 22.18
N TYR A 35 -20.40 13.29 21.09
CA TYR A 35 -20.57 14.31 20.07
C TYR A 35 -22.02 14.71 20.02
N GLN A 36 -22.30 15.99 20.26
CA GLN A 36 -23.65 16.53 20.20
C GLN A 36 -23.65 17.78 19.31
N THR A 37 -24.60 17.84 18.37
CA THR A 37 -24.81 19.04 17.55
C THR A 37 -25.79 19.96 18.25
N ILE A 38 -25.30 21.10 18.72
CA ILE A 38 -26.10 22.16 19.34
C ILE A 38 -26.00 23.38 18.43
N ASN A 39 -27.13 23.84 17.89
CA ASN A 39 -27.22 25.01 17.00
C ASN A 39 -26.24 24.97 15.81
N GLY A 40 -26.12 23.80 15.15
CA GLY A 40 -25.23 23.60 13.99
C GLY A 40 -23.73 23.51 14.32
N ARG A 41 -23.35 23.53 15.61
CA ARG A 41 -21.95 23.32 16.05
C ARG A 41 -21.83 22.00 16.79
N THR A 42 -20.85 21.19 16.38
CA THR A 42 -20.57 19.92 17.02
C THR A 42 -19.69 20.15 18.24
N VAL A 43 -20.24 19.88 19.42
CA VAL A 43 -19.53 19.93 20.69
C VAL A 43 -19.04 18.52 21.04
N ARG A 44 -17.75 18.42 21.37
CA ARG A 44 -17.13 17.17 21.86
C ARG A 44 -17.02 17.22 23.39
N THR A 45 -17.43 16.14 24.04
CA THR A 45 -17.35 16.01 25.50
C THR A 45 -16.62 14.73 25.85
N TYR A 46 -15.59 14.83 26.70
CA TYR A 46 -14.86 13.66 27.19
C TYR A 46 -15.74 12.84 28.15
N VAL A 47 -15.90 11.55 27.89
CA VAL A 47 -16.76 10.65 28.69
C VAL A 47 -15.92 9.80 29.64
N GLY A 48 -14.82 9.21 29.18
CA GLY A 48 -13.95 8.38 30.03
C GLY A 48 -13.49 7.09 29.37
N LYS A 49 -13.03 6.10 30.16
CA LYS A 49 -12.53 4.81 29.62
C LYS A 49 -13.64 3.85 29.22
N GLN A 50 -14.84 4.03 29.75
CA GLN A 50 -16.03 3.22 29.46
C GLN A 50 -17.16 4.14 28.98
N PRO A 51 -18.03 3.69 28.06
CA PRO A 51 -19.17 4.48 27.62
C PRO A 51 -20.25 4.53 28.71
N PRO A 52 -21.18 5.51 28.66
CA PRO A 52 -22.26 5.62 29.64
C PRO A 52 -23.22 4.42 29.53
N ALA A 53 -23.90 4.06 30.62
CA ALA A 53 -24.78 2.87 30.68
C ALA A 53 -25.89 2.87 29.61
N GLU A 54 -26.37 4.05 29.20
CA GLU A 54 -27.36 4.24 28.12
C GLU A 54 -26.83 3.80 26.74
N ALA A 55 -25.51 3.83 26.53
CA ALA A 55 -24.86 3.34 25.30
C ALA A 55 -24.40 1.88 25.42
N GLN A 56 -24.58 1.23 26.58
CA GLN A 56 -24.16 -0.17 26.80
C GLN A 56 -25.20 -1.21 26.40
N GLY A 57 -26.33 -0.81 25.79
CA GLY A 57 -27.41 -1.72 25.38
C GLY A 57 -28.20 -1.31 24.14
N ILE A 58 -27.76 -0.28 23.41
CA ILE A 58 -28.33 0.02 22.08
C ILE A 58 -27.71 -0.98 21.11
N GLY A 59 -28.44 -2.08 20.91
CA GLY A 59 -28.17 -3.05 19.88
C GLY A 59 -27.89 -2.34 18.57
N VAL A 60 -26.74 -2.68 18.00
CA VAL A 60 -26.38 -2.37 16.62
C VAL A 60 -27.56 -2.77 15.75
N GLY A 61 -28.29 -1.78 15.24
CA GLY A 61 -29.38 -2.02 14.31
C GLY A 61 -28.82 -2.71 13.08
N GLU A 62 -29.11 -4.01 12.98
CA GLU A 62 -29.07 -4.78 11.76
C GLU A 62 -30.10 -4.18 10.79
N ASP A 63 -29.71 -3.14 10.07
CA ASP A 63 -30.31 -2.75 8.78
C ASP A 63 -29.48 -1.64 8.13
N THR A 64 -28.21 -1.94 7.90
CA THR A 64 -27.49 -1.52 6.69
C THR A 64 -26.38 -2.54 6.49
N ARG A 65 -26.57 -3.48 5.55
CA ARG A 65 -25.48 -4.33 5.08
C ARG A 65 -24.47 -3.45 4.34
N GLU A 66 -23.62 -2.77 5.09
CA GLU A 66 -22.39 -2.16 4.57
C GLU A 66 -21.42 -3.28 4.20
N ALA A 67 -21.50 -3.68 2.94
CA ALA A 67 -20.48 -4.50 2.31
C ALA A 67 -19.18 -3.71 2.20
N GLY A 68 -18.07 -4.24 2.77
CA GLY A 68 -16.73 -3.92 2.30
C GLY A 68 -15.71 -3.36 3.29
N ALA A 69 -15.65 -3.86 4.54
CA ALA A 69 -14.42 -3.84 5.31
C ALA A 69 -13.77 -5.23 5.22
N ALA A 70 -12.94 -5.47 4.19
CA ALA A 70 -12.12 -6.67 4.16
C ALA A 70 -11.05 -6.54 5.25
N ASP A 71 -11.22 -7.29 6.33
CA ASP A 71 -10.29 -7.33 7.45
C ASP A 71 -8.96 -7.93 6.93
N LEU A 72 -7.88 -7.14 6.95
CA LEU A 72 -6.53 -7.59 6.53
C LEU A 72 -5.96 -8.67 7.49
N THR A 73 -6.77 -9.13 8.44
CA THR A 73 -6.60 -10.40 9.16
C THR A 73 -6.57 -11.62 8.24
N ASP A 74 -7.13 -11.54 7.04
CA ASP A 74 -7.13 -12.66 6.10
C ASP A 74 -5.93 -12.68 5.16
N VAL A 75 -5.13 -11.61 5.13
CA VAL A 75 -3.87 -11.60 4.38
C VAL A 75 -2.89 -12.57 5.05
N THR A 76 -2.51 -13.60 4.30
CA THR A 76 -1.55 -14.62 4.72
C THR A 76 -0.19 -14.44 4.06
N VAL A 77 -0.15 -13.79 2.88
CA VAL A 77 1.06 -13.55 2.10
C VAL A 77 1.14 -12.08 1.67
N ARG A 78 2.34 -11.51 1.76
CA ARG A 78 2.70 -10.19 1.24
C ARG A 78 3.82 -10.32 0.24
N LEU A 79 3.71 -9.58 -0.84
CA LEU A 79 4.71 -9.51 -1.88
C LEU A 79 5.09 -8.05 -2.09
N TYR A 80 6.38 -7.77 -1.94
CA TYR A 80 6.96 -6.47 -2.26
C TYR A 80 7.67 -6.60 -3.60
N VAL A 81 7.27 -5.77 -4.57
CA VAL A 81 7.79 -5.74 -5.95
C VAL A 81 8.24 -4.35 -6.36
N LEU A 82 7.98 -3.30 -5.57
CA LEU A 82 8.48 -1.94 -5.82
C LEU A 82 9.82 -1.72 -5.12
N GLY A 83 10.92 -1.83 -5.88
CA GLY A 83 12.29 -1.63 -5.39
C GLY A 83 12.96 -2.86 -4.78
N GLN A 84 12.23 -3.94 -4.57
CA GLN A 84 12.73 -5.25 -4.12
C GLN A 84 11.76 -6.33 -4.62
N PHE A 85 12.18 -7.60 -4.65
CA PHE A 85 11.29 -8.74 -4.87
C PHE A 85 11.32 -9.67 -3.65
N THR A 86 10.46 -9.41 -2.67
CA THR A 86 10.46 -10.12 -1.38
C THR A 86 9.08 -10.62 -1.03
N LEU A 87 8.99 -11.88 -0.63
CA LEU A 87 7.76 -12.49 -0.15
C LEU A 87 7.82 -12.64 1.38
N GLU A 88 6.82 -12.11 2.07
CA GLU A 88 6.60 -12.34 3.49
C GLU A 88 5.35 -13.18 3.68
N ARG A 89 5.41 -14.13 4.60
CA ARG A 89 4.29 -14.98 4.97
C ARG A 89 3.98 -14.82 6.45
N ARG A 90 2.69 -14.89 6.77
CA ARG A 90 2.20 -14.98 8.14
C ARG A 90 1.47 -16.30 8.32
N ASP A 91 1.99 -17.13 9.21
CA ASP A 91 1.29 -18.34 9.61
C ASP A 91 0.30 -17.99 10.73
N ARG A 92 -0.93 -18.52 10.64
CA ARG A 92 -1.93 -18.40 11.70
C ARG A 92 -1.50 -19.14 12.97
N GLN A 93 -0.65 -20.16 12.86
CA GLN A 93 -0.23 -20.99 14.00
C GLN A 93 0.95 -20.42 14.80
N SER A 94 1.84 -19.60 14.20
CA SER A 94 3.09 -19.14 14.85
C SER A 94 3.06 -17.71 15.43
N GLY A 95 1.87 -17.20 15.77
CA GLY A 95 1.74 -15.96 16.56
C GLY A 95 1.69 -14.65 15.76
N GLN A 96 1.05 -14.64 14.59
CA GLN A 96 0.78 -13.43 13.77
C GLN A 96 2.02 -12.64 13.31
N ARG A 97 3.24 -13.19 13.41
CA ARG A 97 4.46 -12.51 12.97
C ARG A 97 4.73 -12.76 11.49
N TRP A 98 5.01 -11.70 10.75
CA TRP A 98 5.48 -11.78 9.36
C TRP A 98 6.91 -12.31 9.31
N GLN A 99 7.15 -13.28 8.43
CA GLN A 99 8.46 -13.87 8.19
C GLN A 99 8.78 -13.79 6.71
N THR A 100 9.97 -13.29 6.38
CA THR A 100 10.48 -13.30 5.01
C THR A 100 10.74 -14.74 4.60
N VAL A 101 10.19 -15.14 3.45
CA VAL A 101 10.37 -16.49 2.92
C VAL A 101 11.72 -16.56 2.20
N ALA A 102 12.68 -17.19 2.86
CA ALA A 102 14.02 -17.45 2.32
C ALA A 102 14.12 -18.78 1.56
N ASP A 103 12.97 -19.39 1.24
CA ASP A 103 12.89 -20.69 0.58
C ASP A 103 13.67 -20.69 -0.75
N ALA A 104 14.44 -21.75 -1.01
CA ALA A 104 15.20 -21.89 -2.26
C ALA A 104 14.28 -21.84 -3.49
N SER A 105 13.01 -22.25 -3.35
CA SER A 105 12.00 -22.14 -4.40
C SER A 105 11.69 -20.70 -4.84
N MET A 106 11.88 -19.68 -3.99
CA MET A 106 11.84 -18.27 -4.41
C MET A 106 13.00 -17.88 -5.33
N GLN A 107 14.15 -18.53 -5.17
CA GLN A 107 15.34 -18.32 -5.99
C GLN A 107 15.27 -19.10 -7.31
N HIS A 108 14.33 -20.04 -7.45
CA HIS A 108 14.12 -20.74 -8.70
C HIS A 108 13.53 -19.78 -9.73
N SER A 109 14.35 -19.43 -10.73
CA SER A 109 13.99 -18.53 -11.84
C SER A 109 12.59 -18.82 -12.40
N ARG A 110 12.23 -20.08 -12.62
CA ARG A 110 10.91 -20.47 -13.15
C ARG A 110 9.71 -20.05 -12.28
N VAL A 111 9.80 -20.26 -10.97
CA VAL A 111 8.72 -19.91 -10.02
C VAL A 111 8.58 -18.39 -9.95
N ARG A 112 9.72 -17.71 -9.90
CA ARG A 112 9.80 -16.25 -9.90
C ARG A 112 9.25 -15.65 -11.19
N SER A 113 9.59 -16.18 -12.37
CA SER A 113 9.08 -15.70 -13.65
C SER A 113 7.56 -15.90 -13.76
N LEU A 114 7.04 -17.06 -13.35
CA LEU A 114 5.59 -17.30 -13.32
C LEU A 114 4.87 -16.32 -12.38
N LEU A 115 5.37 -16.16 -11.15
CA LEU A 115 4.82 -15.20 -10.19
C LEU A 115 4.84 -13.78 -10.79
N THR A 116 5.97 -13.37 -11.36
CA THR A 116 6.14 -12.05 -11.98
C THR A 116 5.17 -11.83 -13.14
N CYS A 117 4.91 -12.86 -13.93
CA CYS A 117 3.94 -12.83 -15.02
C CYS A 117 2.52 -12.63 -14.48
N LEU A 118 2.13 -13.40 -13.45
CA LEU A 118 0.81 -13.30 -12.83
C LEU A 118 0.56 -11.94 -12.17
N ILE A 119 1.54 -11.37 -11.46
CA ILE A 119 1.36 -10.05 -10.82
C ILE A 119 1.38 -8.89 -11.83
N SER A 120 1.97 -9.08 -13.00
CA SER A 120 2.01 -8.08 -14.06
C SER A 120 0.78 -8.16 -14.98
N ALA A 121 0.09 -9.31 -14.97
CA ALA A 121 -1.11 -9.52 -15.73
C ALA A 121 -2.31 -8.74 -15.15
N PRO A 122 -3.17 -8.15 -16.01
CA PRO A 122 -4.37 -7.46 -15.56
C PRO A 122 -5.25 -8.35 -14.66
N GLY A 123 -5.67 -7.82 -13.51
CA GLY A 123 -6.50 -8.56 -12.55
C GLY A 123 -5.85 -9.81 -11.94
N ARG A 124 -4.54 -9.97 -12.10
CA ARG A 124 -3.76 -11.14 -11.68
C ARG A 124 -4.21 -12.46 -12.31
N LYS A 125 -4.72 -12.38 -13.55
CA LYS A 125 -5.24 -13.53 -14.30
C LYS A 125 -4.44 -13.74 -15.58
N LEU A 126 -4.08 -14.99 -15.86
CA LEU A 126 -3.33 -15.34 -17.05
C LEU A 126 -3.77 -16.71 -17.58
N GLY A 127 -4.04 -16.81 -18.88
CA GLY A 127 -4.31 -18.10 -19.51
C GLY A 127 -3.09 -19.01 -19.45
N ARG A 128 -3.29 -20.33 -19.30
CA ARG A 128 -2.17 -21.29 -19.26
C ARG A 128 -1.36 -21.31 -20.57
N GLU A 129 -2.04 -21.23 -21.71
CA GLU A 129 -1.39 -21.16 -23.03
C GLU A 129 -0.56 -19.87 -23.16
N GLN A 130 -1.15 -18.73 -22.76
CA GLN A 130 -0.43 -17.45 -22.72
C GLN A 130 0.77 -17.50 -21.77
N ALA A 131 0.64 -18.13 -20.61
CA ALA A 131 1.74 -18.31 -19.66
C ALA A 131 2.86 -19.17 -20.25
N VAL A 132 2.52 -20.24 -20.98
CA VAL A 132 3.49 -21.08 -21.70
C VAL A 132 4.24 -20.27 -22.75
N GLU A 133 3.51 -19.55 -23.61
CA GLU A 133 4.07 -18.74 -24.69
C GLU A 133 5.00 -17.63 -24.16
N LEU A 134 4.59 -16.95 -23.08
CA LEU A 134 5.38 -15.86 -22.48
C LEU A 134 6.64 -16.33 -21.75
N LEU A 135 6.59 -17.50 -21.11
CA LEU A 135 7.68 -18.00 -20.27
C LEU A 135 8.66 -18.90 -21.03
N TRP A 136 8.16 -19.66 -22.00
CA TRP A 136 8.93 -20.67 -22.72
C TRP A 136 8.54 -20.76 -24.22
N PRO A 137 8.73 -19.68 -25.00
CA PRO A 137 8.36 -19.66 -26.42
C PRO A 137 9.12 -20.70 -27.26
N GLU A 138 10.32 -21.07 -26.82
CA GLU A 138 11.23 -21.98 -27.54
C GLU A 138 10.95 -23.48 -27.30
N LEU A 139 9.99 -23.82 -26.43
CA LEU A 139 9.71 -25.22 -26.08
C LEU A 139 8.46 -25.71 -26.81
N ASP A 140 8.41 -27.03 -27.03
CA ASP A 140 7.17 -27.68 -27.43
C ASP A 140 6.08 -27.52 -26.35
N PHE A 141 4.83 -27.50 -26.80
CA PHE A 141 3.68 -27.22 -25.95
C PHE A 141 3.53 -28.20 -24.77
N GLU A 142 3.84 -29.47 -24.99
CA GLU A 142 3.70 -30.52 -23.97
C GLU A 142 4.75 -30.34 -22.85
N THR A 143 6.02 -30.16 -23.23
CA THR A 143 7.11 -29.88 -22.29
C THR A 143 6.88 -28.58 -21.53
N ALA A 144 6.42 -27.53 -22.22
CA ALA A 144 6.16 -26.24 -21.60
C ALA A 144 4.99 -26.33 -20.60
N THR A 145 3.93 -27.06 -20.94
CA THR A 145 2.79 -27.30 -20.04
C THR A 145 3.23 -28.05 -18.78
N HIS A 146 4.03 -29.11 -18.93
CA HIS A 146 4.55 -29.85 -17.78
C HIS A 146 5.50 -29.00 -16.91
N ARG A 147 6.28 -28.09 -17.52
CA ARG A 147 7.08 -27.11 -16.78
C ARG A 147 6.20 -26.10 -16.04
N LEU A 148 5.11 -25.64 -16.65
CA LEU A 148 4.14 -24.76 -16.02
C LEU A 148 3.53 -25.43 -14.79
N ASP A 149 3.11 -26.70 -14.90
CA ASP A 149 2.51 -27.42 -13.77
C ASP A 149 3.45 -27.59 -12.60
N LYS A 150 4.74 -27.86 -12.86
CA LYS A 150 5.77 -27.86 -11.82
C LYS A 150 5.93 -26.48 -11.17
N ALA A 151 5.96 -25.41 -11.97
CA ALA A 151 6.07 -24.05 -11.46
C ALA A 151 4.85 -23.64 -10.61
N VAL A 152 3.64 -23.98 -11.06
CA VAL A 152 2.38 -23.76 -10.33
C VAL A 152 2.38 -24.55 -9.02
N HIS A 153 2.80 -25.82 -9.04
CA HIS A 153 2.90 -26.64 -7.83
C HIS A 153 3.89 -26.02 -6.83
N SER A 154 5.08 -25.62 -7.28
CA SER A 154 6.07 -24.96 -6.44
C SER A 154 5.58 -23.62 -5.89
N LEU A 155 4.84 -22.83 -6.68
CA LEU A 155 4.28 -21.56 -6.22
C LEU A 155 3.20 -21.77 -5.15
N ARG A 156 2.37 -22.81 -5.27
CA ARG A 156 1.39 -23.20 -4.23
C ARG A 156 2.08 -23.62 -2.93
N GLN A 157 3.14 -24.42 -3.02
CA GLN A 157 3.94 -24.82 -1.86
C GLN A 157 4.64 -23.62 -1.19
N LEU A 158 5.10 -22.68 -2.01
CA LEU A 158 5.73 -21.47 -1.53
C LEU A 158 4.75 -20.60 -0.72
N PHE A 159 3.52 -20.45 -1.21
CA PHE A 159 2.48 -19.71 -0.50
C PHE A 159 1.95 -20.45 0.74
N GLU A 160 1.66 -21.75 0.61
CA GLU A 160 1.00 -22.56 1.65
C GLU A 160 1.73 -23.91 1.90
N PRO A 161 2.93 -23.91 2.52
CA PRO A 161 3.72 -25.14 2.70
C PRO A 161 3.09 -26.12 3.70
N ALA A 162 2.26 -25.63 4.62
CA ALA A 162 1.56 -26.45 5.61
C ALA A 162 0.31 -27.16 5.03
N ARG A 163 -0.07 -26.86 3.78
CA ARG A 163 -1.29 -27.40 3.17
C ARG A 163 -1.00 -28.78 2.56
N SER A 164 -1.67 -29.81 3.08
CA SER A 164 -1.49 -31.20 2.64
C SER A 164 -1.92 -31.45 1.19
N ARG A 165 -2.79 -30.60 0.62
CA ARG A 165 -3.23 -30.65 -0.79
C ARG A 165 -3.03 -29.30 -1.49
N PRO A 166 -1.86 -29.04 -2.10
CA PRO A 166 -1.54 -27.76 -2.74
C PRO A 166 -2.53 -27.35 -3.83
N ALA A 167 -3.15 -28.31 -4.52
CA ALA A 167 -4.14 -28.05 -5.57
C ALA A 167 -5.41 -27.31 -5.07
N THR A 168 -5.64 -27.29 -3.76
CA THR A 168 -6.77 -26.57 -3.12
C THR A 168 -6.35 -25.21 -2.57
N SER A 169 -5.22 -24.67 -3.04
CA SER A 169 -4.73 -23.35 -2.64
C SER A 169 -5.74 -22.28 -2.99
N ASN A 170 -6.09 -21.44 -2.01
CA ASN A 170 -6.97 -20.29 -2.22
C ASN A 170 -6.19 -19.09 -2.77
N LEU A 171 -4.85 -19.14 -2.74
CA LEU A 171 -3.96 -18.06 -3.16
C LEU A 171 -3.56 -18.15 -4.64
N LEU A 172 -3.59 -19.36 -5.22
CA LEU A 172 -3.39 -19.59 -6.65
C LEU A 172 -4.44 -20.57 -7.19
N LEU A 173 -5.49 -19.99 -7.75
CA LEU A 173 -6.62 -20.68 -8.34
C LEU A 173 -6.29 -21.11 -9.78
N THR A 174 -6.89 -22.22 -10.20
CA THR A 174 -6.87 -22.67 -11.59
C THR A 174 -8.29 -23.00 -12.00
N GLU A 175 -8.89 -22.14 -12.83
CA GLU A 175 -10.26 -22.25 -13.32
C GLU A 175 -10.24 -22.16 -14.84
N HIS A 176 -10.89 -23.10 -15.54
CA HIS A 176 -11.03 -23.06 -17.01
C HIS A 176 -9.73 -22.73 -17.77
N ALA A 177 -8.63 -23.41 -17.43
CA ALA A 177 -7.29 -23.17 -18.00
C ALA A 177 -6.71 -21.75 -17.77
N THR A 178 -7.23 -21.01 -16.80
CA THR A 178 -6.72 -19.71 -16.35
C THR A 178 -6.09 -19.84 -14.97
N LEU A 179 -4.89 -19.28 -14.81
CA LEU A 179 -4.21 -19.13 -13.54
C LEU A 179 -4.59 -17.78 -12.93
N MET A 180 -5.02 -17.77 -11.68
CA MET A 180 -5.45 -16.55 -10.99
C MET A 180 -4.84 -16.48 -9.60
N LEU A 181 -4.18 -15.37 -9.28
CA LEU A 181 -3.81 -15.09 -7.90
C LEU A 181 -5.01 -14.56 -7.12
N ALA A 182 -5.05 -14.84 -5.82
CA ALA A 182 -6.04 -14.24 -4.93
C ALA A 182 -5.98 -12.71 -4.95
N ASP A 183 -7.06 -12.08 -4.51
CA ASP A 183 -7.16 -10.63 -4.39
C ASP A 183 -6.30 -10.06 -3.25
N GLN A 184 -6.33 -8.74 -3.10
CA GLN A 184 -5.58 -8.01 -2.07
C GLN A 184 -5.98 -8.37 -0.63
N SER A 185 -7.13 -9.02 -0.40
CA SER A 185 -7.58 -9.41 0.95
C SER A 185 -6.86 -10.65 1.46
N GLN A 186 -6.31 -11.49 0.58
CA GLN A 186 -5.59 -12.71 0.94
C GLN A 186 -4.11 -12.67 0.54
N LEU A 187 -3.81 -12.10 -0.63
CA LEU A 187 -2.46 -11.94 -1.17
C LEU A 187 -2.19 -10.45 -1.39
N TRP A 188 -1.49 -9.81 -0.46
CA TRP A 188 -1.20 -8.39 -0.57
C TRP A 188 0.03 -8.13 -1.45
N ILE A 189 -0.08 -7.22 -2.41
CA ILE A 189 1.00 -6.79 -3.31
C ILE A 189 1.12 -5.27 -3.24
N ASP A 190 2.33 -4.77 -3.02
CA ASP A 190 2.61 -3.33 -2.91
C ASP A 190 2.25 -2.54 -4.17
N ALA A 191 2.55 -3.06 -5.37
CA ALA A 191 2.19 -2.44 -6.65
C ALA A 191 0.68 -2.28 -6.84
N ASP A 192 -0.10 -3.29 -6.46
CA ASP A 192 -1.56 -3.23 -6.58
C ASP A 192 -2.18 -2.36 -5.48
N ALA A 193 -1.53 -2.28 -4.31
CA ALA A 193 -1.96 -1.40 -3.22
C ALA A 193 -1.69 0.06 -3.59
N PHE A 194 -0.57 0.32 -4.26
CA PHE A 194 -0.25 1.61 -4.85
C PHE A 194 -1.31 2.05 -5.87
N ASP A 195 -1.65 1.19 -6.83
CA ASP A 195 -2.70 1.49 -7.82
C ASP A 195 -4.06 1.73 -7.16
N ALA A 196 -4.43 0.93 -6.17
CA ALA A 196 -5.68 1.08 -5.44
C ALA A 196 -5.77 2.41 -4.68
N LEU A 197 -4.67 2.87 -4.07
CA LEU A 197 -4.60 4.16 -3.39
C LEU A 197 -4.70 5.33 -4.38
N LEU A 198 -4.07 5.22 -5.55
CA LEU A 198 -4.20 6.22 -6.61
C LEU A 198 -5.63 6.31 -7.14
N ALA A 199 -6.28 5.18 -7.37
CA ALA A 199 -7.68 5.14 -7.78
C ALA A 199 -8.59 5.81 -6.73
N GLN A 200 -8.32 5.57 -5.44
CA GLN A 200 -9.03 6.22 -4.33
C GLN A 200 -8.79 7.72 -4.26
N ALA A 201 -7.55 8.16 -4.44
CA ALA A 201 -7.19 9.57 -4.43
C ALA A 201 -7.95 10.32 -5.53
N ARG A 202 -8.03 9.73 -6.74
CA ARG A 202 -8.78 10.28 -7.88
C ARG A 202 -10.30 10.29 -7.66
N ALA A 203 -10.84 9.31 -6.94
CA ALA A 203 -12.26 9.24 -6.62
C ALA A 203 -12.67 10.14 -5.44
N SER A 204 -11.69 10.62 -4.66
CA SER A 204 -11.94 11.47 -3.49
C SER A 204 -12.15 12.93 -3.91
N SER A 205 -13.21 13.56 -3.41
CA SER A 205 -13.47 15.00 -3.60
C SER A 205 -12.89 15.88 -2.49
N ASP A 206 -12.39 15.29 -1.40
CA ASP A 206 -11.78 16.01 -0.28
C ASP A 206 -10.26 16.12 -0.48
N PRO A 207 -9.70 17.35 -0.66
CA PRO A 207 -8.26 17.55 -0.83
C PRO A 207 -7.41 17.00 0.33
N GLY A 208 -7.92 17.04 1.56
CA GLY A 208 -7.20 16.53 2.73
C GLY A 208 -7.08 15.01 2.72
N LYS A 209 -8.15 14.32 2.32
CA LYS A 209 -8.16 12.86 2.14
C LYS A 209 -7.32 12.45 0.93
N THR A 210 -7.40 13.19 -0.17
CA THR A 210 -6.58 12.96 -1.36
C THR A 210 -5.09 13.08 -1.03
N GLU A 211 -4.67 14.13 -0.31
CA GLU A 211 -3.29 14.27 0.14
C GLU A 211 -2.82 13.08 0.99
N GLN A 212 -3.64 12.62 1.95
CA GLN A 212 -3.32 11.46 2.78
C GLN A 212 -3.13 10.18 1.96
N LEU A 213 -4.03 9.92 1.01
CA LEU A 213 -3.95 8.74 0.14
C LEU A 213 -2.70 8.77 -0.75
N LEU A 214 -2.36 9.94 -1.30
CA LEU A 214 -1.13 10.12 -2.09
C LEU A 214 0.13 9.98 -1.24
N GLU A 215 0.13 10.47 0.01
CA GLU A 215 1.24 10.27 0.94
C GLU A 215 1.43 8.78 1.29
N GLU A 216 0.35 8.04 1.50
CA GLU A 216 0.40 6.59 1.72
C GLU A 216 0.94 5.85 0.48
N ALA A 217 0.47 6.21 -0.71
CA ALA A 217 0.95 5.61 -1.96
C ALA A 217 2.43 5.91 -2.21
N MET A 218 2.90 7.13 -1.88
CA MET A 218 4.31 7.51 -1.98
C MET A 218 5.22 6.60 -1.14
N LEU A 219 4.75 6.12 0.02
CA LEU A 219 5.52 5.24 0.90
C LEU A 219 5.67 3.80 0.36
N LEU A 220 4.74 3.35 -0.49
CA LEU A 220 4.80 2.02 -1.10
C LEU A 220 5.80 1.96 -2.25
N TYR A 221 5.97 3.06 -3.00
CA TYR A 221 6.89 3.11 -4.12
C TYR A 221 8.34 3.33 -3.66
N ALA A 222 9.03 2.25 -3.30
CA ALA A 222 10.41 2.29 -2.81
C ALA A 222 11.49 2.21 -3.91
N GLY A 223 11.11 1.93 -5.16
CA GLY A 223 12.00 1.86 -6.31
C GLY A 223 11.36 1.19 -7.52
N ASP A 224 12.18 0.85 -8.52
CA ASP A 224 11.70 0.26 -9.76
C ASP A 224 10.94 -1.05 -9.54
N TYR A 225 9.87 -1.26 -10.31
CA TYR A 225 9.10 -2.51 -10.29
C TYR A 225 9.97 -3.69 -10.71
N VAL A 226 10.10 -4.72 -9.87
CA VAL A 226 10.90 -5.94 -10.10
C VAL A 226 12.31 -5.60 -10.63
N PRO A 227 13.19 -5.02 -9.80
CA PRO A 227 14.47 -4.48 -10.26
C PRO A 227 15.47 -5.54 -10.73
N GLU A 228 15.25 -6.81 -10.36
CA GLU A 228 16.10 -7.93 -10.77
C GLU A 228 15.77 -8.45 -12.19
N GLU A 229 14.55 -8.22 -12.70
CA GLU A 229 14.10 -8.70 -14.03
C GLU A 229 14.03 -7.54 -15.04
N ARG A 230 15.20 -7.04 -15.46
CA ARG A 230 15.29 -5.81 -16.26
C ARG A 230 15.05 -5.97 -17.76
N HIS A 231 15.26 -7.16 -18.30
CA HIS A 231 15.27 -7.40 -19.75
C HIS A 231 14.00 -8.05 -20.29
N ILE A 232 12.99 -8.22 -19.43
CA ILE A 232 11.75 -8.88 -19.82
C ILE A 232 10.78 -7.85 -20.41
N GLU A 233 10.47 -7.98 -21.69
CA GLU A 233 9.65 -7.02 -22.44
C GLU A 233 8.24 -6.85 -21.86
N TRP A 234 7.57 -7.95 -21.52
CA TRP A 234 6.21 -7.91 -20.97
C TRP A 234 6.13 -7.28 -19.57
N ILE A 235 7.26 -7.12 -18.87
CA ILE A 235 7.33 -6.35 -17.60
C ILE A 235 7.42 -4.84 -17.87
N GLN A 236 7.99 -4.42 -19.00
CA GLN A 236 8.28 -3.01 -19.25
C GLN A 236 7.03 -2.15 -19.26
N THR A 237 5.95 -2.62 -19.89
CA THR A 237 4.69 -1.89 -19.91
C THR A 237 4.16 -1.63 -18.50
N ARG A 238 4.22 -2.63 -17.61
CA ARG A 238 3.79 -2.47 -16.21
C ARG A 238 4.73 -1.54 -15.43
N ARG A 239 6.04 -1.69 -15.61
CA ARG A 239 7.08 -0.85 -15.00
C ARG A 239 6.90 0.62 -15.36
N GLU A 240 6.77 0.93 -16.64
CA GLU A 240 6.56 2.29 -17.14
C GLU A 240 5.23 2.87 -16.67
N SER A 241 4.16 2.08 -16.65
CA SER A 241 2.85 2.52 -16.16
C SER A 241 2.91 2.92 -14.68
N LEU A 242 3.58 2.11 -13.84
CA LEU A 242 3.78 2.40 -12.43
C LEU A 242 4.67 3.63 -12.23
N GLN A 243 5.75 3.75 -13.00
CA GLN A 243 6.64 4.92 -12.95
C GLN A 243 5.91 6.20 -13.35
N ARG A 244 5.15 6.19 -14.45
CA ARG A 244 4.32 7.32 -14.88
C ARG A 244 3.32 7.73 -13.81
N SER A 245 2.67 6.74 -13.18
CA SER A 245 1.71 6.97 -12.11
C SER A 245 2.36 7.56 -10.85
N TRP A 246 3.58 7.12 -10.52
CA TRP A 246 4.37 7.66 -9.41
C TRP A 246 4.83 9.11 -9.66
N ILE A 247 5.27 9.43 -10.88
CA ILE A 247 5.58 10.82 -11.28
C ILE A 247 4.33 11.69 -11.15
N GLY A 248 3.19 11.22 -11.67
CA GLY A 248 1.91 11.92 -11.55
C GLY A 248 1.51 12.19 -10.11
N LEU A 249 1.63 11.19 -9.23
CA LEU A 249 1.38 11.34 -7.78
C LEU A 249 2.25 12.44 -7.16
N LEU A 250 3.54 12.49 -7.48
CA LEU A 250 4.45 13.48 -6.88
C LEU A 250 4.10 14.90 -7.31
N LEU A 251 3.71 15.07 -8.57
CA LEU A 251 3.28 16.36 -9.11
C LEU A 251 1.96 16.81 -8.46
N GLU A 252 0.98 15.91 -8.34
CA GLU A 252 -0.30 16.19 -7.68
C GLU A 252 -0.12 16.53 -6.20
N LEU A 253 0.70 15.76 -5.48
CA LEU A 253 1.02 16.01 -4.08
C LEU A 253 1.74 17.35 -3.89
N ALA A 254 2.64 17.72 -4.81
CA ALA A 254 3.28 19.02 -4.81
C ALA A 254 2.26 20.15 -5.02
N ASP A 255 1.31 19.99 -5.94
CA ASP A 255 0.27 20.99 -6.22
C ASP A 255 -0.67 21.20 -5.02
N LEU A 256 -1.11 20.12 -4.37
CA LEU A 256 -1.90 20.20 -3.14
C LEU A 256 -1.16 20.94 -2.03
N ARG A 257 0.14 20.65 -1.86
CA ARG A 257 1.01 21.31 -0.88
C ARG A 257 1.23 22.79 -1.19
N ILE A 258 1.38 23.15 -2.47
CA ILE A 258 1.47 24.54 -2.90
C ILE A 258 0.17 25.28 -2.60
N ALA A 259 -0.99 24.70 -2.91
CA ALA A 259 -2.30 25.30 -2.69
C ALA A 259 -2.57 25.62 -1.21
N ARG A 260 -2.10 24.78 -0.29
CA ARG A 260 -2.21 25.00 1.18
C ARG A 260 -1.02 25.75 1.79
N GLU A 261 -0.15 26.33 0.97
CA GLU A 261 1.07 27.04 1.36
C GLU A 261 2.13 26.21 2.13
N ALA A 262 2.06 24.88 2.07
CA ALA A 262 3.07 23.97 2.62
C ALA A 262 4.30 23.88 1.69
N ILE A 263 4.89 25.04 1.38
CA ILE A 263 5.95 25.18 0.36
C ILE A 263 7.19 24.30 0.60
N PRO A 264 7.72 24.15 1.84
CA PRO A 264 8.87 23.28 2.06
C PRO A 264 8.62 21.83 1.63
N GLY A 265 7.44 21.29 1.93
CA GLY A 265 7.07 19.92 1.56
C GLY A 265 6.83 19.76 0.05
N ALA A 266 6.29 20.79 -0.62
CA ALA A 266 6.15 20.79 -2.08
C ALA A 266 7.52 20.75 -2.77
N ILE A 267 8.46 21.61 -2.34
CA ILE A 267 9.81 21.66 -2.91
C ILE A 267 10.54 20.34 -2.67
N GLU A 268 10.43 19.74 -1.48
CA GLU A 268 11.00 18.43 -1.19
C GLU A 268 10.52 17.35 -2.16
N THR A 269 9.21 17.35 -2.45
CA THR A 269 8.59 16.38 -3.36
C THR A 269 9.12 16.54 -4.79
N LEU A 270 9.23 17.78 -5.25
CA LEU A 270 9.73 18.12 -6.58
C LEU A 270 11.25 17.88 -6.72
N ASP A 271 12.04 18.19 -5.69
CA ASP A 271 13.47 17.94 -5.68
C ASP A 271 13.77 16.43 -5.72
N ARG A 272 12.95 15.61 -5.05
CA ARG A 272 13.05 14.14 -5.17
C ARG A 272 12.78 13.65 -6.60
N LEU A 273 11.76 14.21 -7.26
CA LEU A 273 11.45 13.88 -8.65
C LEU A 273 12.59 14.31 -9.60
N LEU A 274 13.06 15.54 -9.48
CA LEU A 274 14.15 16.09 -10.30
C LEU A 274 15.51 15.41 -10.05
N ALA A 275 15.71 14.81 -8.89
CA ALA A 275 16.91 14.01 -8.62
C ALA A 275 16.93 12.68 -9.40
N ILE A 276 15.76 12.17 -9.81
CA ILE A 276 15.62 10.93 -10.58
C ILE A 276 15.50 11.24 -12.07
N ASP A 277 14.69 12.24 -12.42
CA ASP A 277 14.49 12.73 -13.77
C ASP A 277 14.73 14.24 -13.82
N PRO A 278 16.00 14.68 -14.02
CA PRO A 278 16.34 16.10 -14.11
C PRO A 278 15.65 16.82 -15.27
N ALA A 279 15.23 16.08 -16.30
CA ALA A 279 14.60 16.60 -17.50
C ALA A 279 13.06 16.68 -17.37
N ASN A 280 12.50 16.37 -16.20
CA ASN A 280 11.06 16.40 -15.99
C ASN A 280 10.51 17.83 -16.07
N GLU A 281 10.01 18.22 -17.24
CA GLU A 281 9.50 19.58 -17.50
C GLU A 281 8.38 19.97 -16.54
N ALA A 282 7.45 19.04 -16.25
CA ALA A 282 6.34 19.28 -15.34
C ALA A 282 6.83 19.61 -13.92
N ALA A 283 7.83 18.90 -13.41
CA ALA A 283 8.42 19.18 -12.10
C ALA A 283 9.13 20.53 -12.07
N VAL A 284 9.87 20.87 -13.14
CA VAL A 284 10.54 22.18 -13.28
C VAL A 284 9.52 23.31 -13.31
N LEU A 285 8.46 23.19 -14.11
CA LEU A 285 7.39 24.18 -14.19
C LEU A 285 6.65 24.32 -12.86
N CYS A 286 6.33 23.20 -12.21
CA CYS A 286 5.69 23.19 -10.90
C CYS A 286 6.54 23.96 -9.87
N ARG A 287 7.85 23.71 -9.83
CA ARG A 287 8.79 24.40 -8.95
C ARG A 287 8.91 25.90 -9.25
N LYS A 288 8.84 26.31 -10.54
CA LYS A 288 8.91 27.72 -10.95
C LYS A 288 7.68 28.53 -10.50
N ARG A 289 6.50 27.92 -10.39
CA ARG A 289 5.27 28.57 -9.88
C ARG A 289 5.38 29.01 -8.42
N VAL A 290 6.24 28.37 -7.63
CA VAL A 290 6.49 28.78 -6.24
C VAL A 290 7.28 30.10 -6.21
N PRO A 291 6.84 31.13 -5.46
CA PRO A 291 7.56 32.39 -5.35
C PRO A 291 9.00 32.20 -4.89
N PHE A 292 9.94 32.95 -5.49
CA PHE A 292 11.38 32.83 -5.21
C PHE A 292 11.73 33.02 -3.73
N THR A 293 11.03 33.93 -3.04
CA THR A 293 11.18 34.17 -1.61
C THR A 293 10.82 32.95 -0.76
N LYS A 294 9.73 32.26 -1.09
CA LYS A 294 9.31 31.02 -0.41
C LYS A 294 10.22 29.82 -0.78
N ARG A 295 10.87 29.84 -1.96
CA ARG A 295 11.90 28.85 -2.34
C ARG A 295 13.18 28.98 -1.51
N LEU A 296 13.67 30.21 -1.28
CA LEU A 296 14.88 30.45 -0.48
C LEU A 296 14.70 30.06 1.00
N SER A 297 13.52 30.28 1.57
CA SER A 297 13.22 29.85 2.95
C SER A 297 13.22 28.32 3.09
N ALA A 298 12.69 27.60 2.09
CA ALA A 298 12.72 26.14 2.08
C ALA A 298 14.16 25.60 1.92
N ALA A 299 14.99 26.24 1.10
CA ALA A 299 16.41 25.88 0.94
C ALA A 299 17.22 26.06 2.25
N ARG A 300 16.90 27.07 3.07
CA ARG A 300 17.54 27.28 4.39
C ARG A 300 17.15 26.21 5.42
N SER A 301 15.92 25.70 5.39
CA SER A 301 15.53 24.54 6.19
C SER A 301 16.20 23.23 5.73
N TYR A 302 16.59 23.16 4.46
CA TYR A 302 17.18 21.99 3.80
C TYR A 302 18.66 21.73 4.12
N HIS A 303 19.40 22.75 4.58
CA HIS A 303 20.83 22.67 4.90
C HIS A 303 21.20 21.64 6.00
N TRP A 304 20.25 21.16 6.82
CA TRP A 304 20.55 20.20 7.90
C TRP A 304 20.29 18.72 7.55
N GLN A 305 19.69 18.41 6.39
CA GLN A 305 19.23 17.04 6.10
C GLN A 305 19.68 16.45 4.76
N VAL A 306 20.79 16.93 4.20
CA VAL A 306 21.42 16.25 3.06
C VAL A 306 22.13 14.98 3.54
N ARG A 307 21.38 13.88 3.67
CA ARG A 307 21.96 12.53 3.71
C ARG A 307 22.22 12.07 2.28
N PRO A 308 23.46 11.70 1.92
CA PRO A 308 23.80 11.27 0.55
C PRO A 308 22.98 10.06 0.10
N GLN A 309 22.78 9.95 -1.22
CA GLN A 309 21.92 8.96 -1.91
C GLN A 309 22.13 7.48 -1.50
N SER A 310 23.28 7.12 -0.94
CA SER A 310 23.54 5.77 -0.41
C SER A 310 22.73 5.45 0.86
N LEU A 311 22.25 6.48 1.55
CA LEU A 311 21.46 6.36 2.77
C LEU A 311 19.97 6.26 2.52
N TRP A 312 19.36 6.60 1.37
CA TRP A 312 17.93 6.25 1.18
C TRP A 312 17.79 4.76 0.88
N ARG A 313 18.65 4.19 0.02
CA ARG A 313 18.78 2.74 -0.20
C ARG A 313 19.10 1.98 1.10
N LYS A 314 19.88 2.59 2.02
CA LYS A 314 20.20 2.01 3.34
C LYS A 314 19.21 2.36 4.46
N THR A 315 18.47 3.47 4.41
CA THR A 315 17.52 3.89 5.46
C THR A 315 16.19 3.17 5.29
N ILE A 316 15.84 2.74 4.08
CA ILE A 316 14.79 1.72 3.89
C ILE A 316 15.27 0.35 4.43
N ARG A 317 16.55 0.00 4.27
CA ARG A 317 17.15 -1.21 4.89
C ARG A 317 17.32 -1.13 6.42
N SER A 318 17.52 0.04 7.01
CA SER A 318 17.82 0.22 8.44
C SER A 318 16.68 0.80 9.27
N ARG A 319 15.67 1.44 8.67
CA ARG A 319 14.29 1.45 9.20
C ARG A 319 13.62 0.12 8.86
N SER A 320 14.28 -0.94 9.33
CA SER A 320 13.70 -2.24 9.54
C SER A 320 12.34 -2.08 10.24
N LEU A 321 11.28 -2.47 9.53
CA LEU A 321 10.24 -3.32 10.09
C LEU A 321 9.54 -2.80 11.36
N LYS A 322 9.34 -1.48 11.48
CA LYS A 322 8.37 -0.93 12.44
C LYS A 322 7.24 -0.25 11.69
N ARG A 323 6.35 -1.11 11.18
CA ARG A 323 4.95 -0.85 10.85
C ARG A 323 4.75 0.40 10.00
N VAL A 324 4.76 0.25 8.67
CA VAL A 324 3.72 0.93 7.90
C VAL A 324 2.40 0.43 8.50
N PRO A 325 1.59 1.28 9.15
CA PRO A 325 0.35 0.83 9.73
C PRO A 325 -0.60 0.54 8.57
N ILE A 326 -0.54 -0.71 8.11
CA ILE A 326 -1.48 -1.31 7.16
C ILE A 326 -2.92 -1.21 7.69
N CYS A 327 -3.08 -0.96 9.00
CA CYS A 327 -4.36 -0.66 9.65
C CYS A 327 -5.08 0.62 9.15
N ARG A 328 -4.52 1.40 8.21
CA ARG A 328 -5.24 2.50 7.54
C ARG A 328 -5.52 2.30 6.05
N LEU A 329 -5.05 1.21 5.44
CA LEU A 329 -5.26 0.88 4.01
C LEU A 329 -6.69 0.40 3.69
N ALA A 330 -7.68 0.70 4.54
CA ALA A 330 -9.04 0.22 4.40
C ALA A 330 -9.91 1.22 3.63
N ALA A 331 -9.86 1.13 2.31
CA ALA A 331 -11.04 1.14 1.47
C ALA A 331 -10.67 0.58 0.09
N VAL A 332 -11.67 0.04 -0.60
CA VAL A 332 -11.72 -0.21 -2.05
C VAL A 332 -11.34 -1.60 -2.52
N THR A 333 -12.38 -2.42 -2.69
CA THR A 333 -12.77 -2.93 -4.02
C THR A 333 -14.30 -3.02 -4.12
N ARG A 334 -14.91 -2.18 -4.97
CA ARG A 334 -16.01 -2.50 -5.91
C ARG A 334 -16.47 -1.21 -6.59
N ALA A 335 -16.07 -1.03 -7.84
CA ALA A 335 -16.87 -0.30 -8.82
C ALA A 335 -17.55 -1.37 -9.67
N SER A 336 -18.86 -1.53 -9.48
CA SER A 336 -19.72 -2.36 -10.31
C SER A 336 -20.39 -1.46 -11.34
N SER A 337 -20.17 -1.73 -12.61
CA SER A 337 -21.19 -1.66 -13.67
C SER A 337 -20.76 -2.59 -14.78
#